data_AF-A0A8I2GYG0-F1
#
_entry.id   AF-A0A8I2GYG0-F1
#
_cell.length_a   1.000
_cell.length_b   1.000
_cell.length_c   1.000
_cell.angle_alpha   90.00
_cell.angle_beta   90.00
_cell.angle_gamma   90.00
#
_symmetry.space_group_name_H-M   'P 1'
#
loop_
_entity.id
_entity.type
_entity.pdbx_description
1 polymer ?
#
loop_
_entity_poly.entity_id
_entity_poly.type
_entity_poly.pdbx_seq_one_letter_code
_entity_poly.pdbx_strand_id
1 'polypeptide(L)' 'MTSYLTRQKHAKERLGAALQKMNDAIRDVHKSGIDVDISTLTIHTPRGPMVQVDLKTFRAYDAPPVLRLVEE' A
#
# COMPACT_ATOMS: atom_id res chain seq x y z
N MET A 1 -30.73 4.02 -9.54
CA MET A 1 -29.49 4.83 -9.70
C MET A 1 -28.84 5.24 -8.38
N THR A 2 -29.61 5.44 -7.30
CA THR A 2 -29.10 5.83 -5.96
C THR A 2 -28.20 4.77 -5.30
N SER A 3 -28.53 3.48 -5.43
CA SER A 3 -27.79 2.38 -4.81
C SER A 3 -26.34 2.21 -5.31
N TYR A 4 -26.10 2.48 -6.59
CA TYR A 4 -24.77 2.38 -7.20
C TYR A 4 -23.83 3.49 -6.69
N LEU A 5 -24.33 4.73 -6.63
CA LEU A 5 -23.57 5.87 -6.11
C LEU A 5 -23.22 5.69 -4.63
N THR A 6 -24.17 5.17 -3.83
CA THR A 6 -23.92 4.84 -2.41
C THR A 6 -22.87 3.75 -2.26
N ARG A 7 -22.91 2.69 -3.09
CA ARG A 7 -21.90 1.62 -3.07
C ARG A 7 -20.52 2.14 -3.48
N GLN A 8 -20.44 3.02 -4.48
CA GLN A 8 -19.18 3.61 -4.91
C GLN A 8 -18.58 4.51 -3.82
N LYS A 9 -19.40 5.35 -3.18
CA LYS A 9 -18.98 6.20 -2.06
C LYS A 9 -18.43 5.36 -0.91
N HIS A 10 -19.18 4.34 -0.48
CA HIS A 10 -18.74 3.45 0.60
C HIS A 10 -17.46 2.68 0.24
N ALA A 11 -17.29 2.26 -1.02
CA ALA A 11 -16.07 1.60 -1.48
C ALA A 11 -14.85 2.53 -1.39
N LYS A 12 -15.00 3.82 -1.77
CA LYS A 12 -13.94 4.83 -1.67
C LYS A 12 -13.57 5.12 -0.21
N GLU A 13 -14.57 5.29 0.66
CA GLU A 13 -14.34 5.54 2.09
C GLU A 13 -13.62 4.35 2.75
N ARG A 14 -14.06 3.12 2.45
CA ARG A 14 -13.40 1.91 2.94
C ARG A 14 -11.96 1.80 2.47
N LEU A 15 -11.67 2.16 1.21
CA LEU A 15 -10.31 2.16 0.69
C LEU A 15 -9.45 3.21 1.42
N GLY A 16 -9.96 4.42 1.61
CA GLY A 16 -9.25 5.47 2.35
C GLY A 16 -8.90 5.07 3.78
N ALA A 17 -9.84 4.48 4.52
CA ALA A 17 -9.60 3.98 5.87
C ALA A 17 -8.56 2.84 5.90
N ALA A 18 -8.56 1.95 4.91
CA ALA A 18 -7.57 0.89 4.79
C ALA A 18 -6.17 1.43 4.50
N LEU A 19 -6.05 2.42 3.60
CA LEU A 19 -4.78 3.08 3.29
C LEU A 19 -4.19 3.79 4.50
N GLN A 20 -5.02 4.44 5.32
CA GLN A 20 -4.55 5.07 6.55
C GLN A 20 -3.95 4.04 7.52
N LYS A 21 -4.67 2.93 7.77
CA LYS A 21 -4.16 1.85 8.63
C LYS A 21 -2.88 1.21 8.11
N MET A 22 -2.78 1.04 6.79
CA MET A 22 -1.57 0.54 6.13
C MET A 22 -0.39 1.48 6.35
N ASN A 23 -0.59 2.79 6.17
CA ASN A 23 0.47 3.79 6.38
C ASN A 23 0.95 3.83 7.83
N ASP A 24 0.04 3.70 8.79
CA ASP A 24 0.40 3.64 10.20
C ASP A 24 1.21 2.35 10.51
N ALA A 25 0.82 1.21 9.95
CA ALA A 25 1.56 -0.04 10.10
C ALA A 25 2.98 0.03 9.49
N ILE A 26 3.12 0.61 8.30
CA ILE A 26 4.44 0.83 7.66
C ILE A 26 5.31 1.72 8.54
N ARG A 27 4.74 2.78 9.12
CA ARG A 27 5.47 3.68 10.03
C ARG A 27 5.97 2.95 11.28
N ASP A 28 5.17 2.06 11.85
CA ASP A 28 5.57 1.29 13.04
C ASP A 28 6.65 0.26 12.72
N VAL A 29 6.57 -0.41 11.56
CA VAL A 29 7.63 -1.30 11.06
C VAL A 29 8.93 -0.52 10.85
N HIS A 30 8.87 0.66 10.23
CA HIS A 30 10.04 1.51 10.03
C HIS A 30 10.70 1.93 11.34
N LYS A 31 9.92 2.34 12.36
CA LYS A 31 10.45 2.67 13.70
C LYS A 31 11.15 1.49 14.38
N SER A 32 10.82 0.26 14.02
CA SER A 32 11.45 -0.95 14.55
C SER A 32 12.78 -1.30 13.86
N GLY A 33 13.22 -0.50 12.87
CA GLY A 33 14.44 -0.75 12.09
C GLY A 33 14.27 -1.84 11.03
N ILE A 34 13.03 -2.08 10.61
CA ILE A 34 12.67 -3.02 9.54
C ILE A 34 12.23 -2.18 8.33
N ASP A 35 12.73 -2.55 7.16
CA ASP A 35 12.32 -1.92 5.92
C ASP A 35 11.14 -2.66 5.29
N VAL A 36 10.33 -1.92 4.53
CA VAL A 36 9.18 -2.43 3.81
C VAL A 36 9.42 -2.25 2.31
N ASP A 37 9.41 -3.35 1.58
CA ASP A 37 9.36 -3.33 0.11
C ASP A 37 7.90 -3.35 -0.34
N ILE A 38 7.56 -2.43 -1.25
CA ILE A 38 6.21 -2.25 -1.79
C ILE A 38 6.28 -2.53 -3.28
N SER A 39 5.57 -3.57 -3.72
CA SER A 39 5.43 -3.89 -5.13
C SER A 39 3.96 -3.93 -5.54
N THR A 40 3.72 -3.73 -6.84
CA THR A 40 2.37 -3.83 -7.41
C THR A 40 2.25 -5.08 -8.24
N LEU A 41 1.25 -5.90 -7.95
CA LEU A 41 0.85 -7.04 -8.77
C LEU A 41 -0.36 -6.63 -9.62
N THR A 42 -0.37 -7.07 -10.87
CA THR A 42 -1.54 -6.89 -11.75
C THR A 42 -2.27 -8.22 -11.88
N ILE A 43 -3.51 -8.25 -11.42
CA ILE A 43 -4.40 -9.41 -11.55
C ILE A 43 -5.34 -9.16 -12.73
N HIS A 44 -5.42 -10.11 -13.65
CA HIS A 44 -6.35 -10.04 -14.76
C HIS A 44 -7.71 -10.56 -14.32
N THR A 45 -8.73 -9.69 -14.39
CA THR A 45 -10.12 -10.03 -14.07
C THR A 45 -10.99 -9.91 -15.32
N PRO A 46 -12.20 -10.49 -15.34
CA PRO A 46 -13.16 -10.26 -16.43
C PRO A 46 -13.53 -8.79 -16.66
N ARG A 47 -13.23 -7.89 -15.71
CA ARG A 47 -13.46 -6.44 -15.80
C ARG A 47 -12.22 -5.64 -16.20
N GLY A 48 -11.11 -6.31 -16.52
CA GLY A 48 -9.82 -5.70 -16.83
C GLY A 48 -8.75 -5.91 -15.76
N PRO A 49 -7.57 -5.30 -15.94
CA PRO A 49 -6.47 -5.39 -14.98
C PRO A 49 -6.86 -4.72 -13.65
N MET A 50 -6.61 -5.42 -12.55
CA MET A 50 -6.80 -4.95 -11.19
C MET A 50 -5.45 -4.91 -10.49
N VAL A 51 -5.06 -3.73 -9.99
CA VAL A 51 -3.82 -3.55 -9.25
C VAL A 51 -4.00 -4.03 -7.81
N GLN A 52 -3.07 -4.85 -7.35
CA GLN A 52 -2.96 -5.30 -5.97
C GLN A 52 -1.61 -4.85 -5.40
N VAL A 53 -1.60 -4.44 -4.14
CA VAL A 53 -0.37 -4.13 -3.41
C VAL A 53 0.18 -5.42 -2.78
N ASP A 54 1.46 -5.69 -3.00
CA ASP A 54 2.21 -6.75 -2.32
C ASP A 54 3.26 -6.10 -1.41
N LEU A 55 3.28 -6.52 -0.15
CA LEU A 55 4.10 -5.92 0.91
C LEU A 55 5.01 -7.00 1.50
N LYS A 56 6.31 -6.73 1.54
CA LYS A 56 7.31 -7.61 2.16
C LYS A 56 8.13 -6.83 3.16
N THR A 57 8.41 -7.45 4.30
CA THR A 57 9.31 -6.89 5.31
C THR A 57 10.65 -7.59 5.25
N PHE A 58 11.73 -6.84 5.42
CA PHE A 58 13.08 -7.41 5.45
C PHE A 58 13.91 -6.72 6.54
N ARG A 59 14.83 -7.47 7.16
CA ARG A 59 15.74 -6.91 8.16
C ARG A 59 16.77 -6.04 7.46
N ALA A 60 16.90 -4.79 7.88
CA ALA A 60 17.86 -3.83 7.33
C ALA A 60 19.33 -4.14 7.69
N TYR A 61 19.59 -5.14 8.54
CA TYR A 61 20.93 -5.42 9.10
C TYR A 61 22.00 -5.87 8.08
N ASP A 62 21.62 -6.26 6.85
CA ASP A 62 22.56 -6.75 5.82
C ASP A 62 22.72 -5.81 4.60
N ALA A 63 22.08 -4.64 4.57
CA ALA A 63 22.25 -3.67 3.50
C ALA A 63 22.58 -2.29 4.06
N PRO A 64 23.71 -1.65 3.67
CA PRO A 64 24.01 -0.28 4.09
C PRO A 64 22.86 0.64 3.64
N PRO A 65 22.48 1.64 4.46
CA PRO A 65 21.32 2.47 4.17
C PRO A 65 21.51 3.19 2.83
N VAL A 66 20.75 2.78 1.81
CA VAL A 66 20.68 3.50 0.54
C VAL A 66 19.72 4.65 0.72
N LEU A 67 20.23 5.76 1.25
CA LEU A 67 19.51 7.03 1.24
C LEU A 67 19.35 7.46 -0.23
N ARG A 68 18.15 7.32 -0.78
CA ARG A 68 17.82 7.93 -2.08
C ARG A 68 17.29 9.33 -1.84
N LEU A 69 17.90 10.30 -2.52
CA LEU A 69 17.44 11.68 -2.53
C LEU A 69 16.02 11.72 -3.09
N VAL A 70 15.13 12.43 -2.40
CA VAL A 70 13.85 12.85 -2.97
C VAL A 70 14.15 14.08 -3.83
N GLU A 71 14.00 13.98 -5.14
CA GLU A 71 14.06 15.16 -6.02
C GLU A 71 12.79 16.01 -5.81
N GLU A 72 12.97 17.32 -5.63
CA GLU A 72 11.92 18.35 -5.51
C GLU A 72 11.15 18.55 -6.84
#